data_AF-A0A8T2EM71-F1
#
_entry.id   AF-A0A8T2EM71-F1
#
_cell.length_a   1.000
_cell.length_b   1.000
_cell.length_c   1.000
_cell.angle_alpha   90.00
_cell.angle_beta   90.00
_cell.angle_gamma   90.00
#
_symmetry.space_group_name_H-M   'P 1'
#
loop_
_entity.id
_entity.type
_entity.pdbx_description
1 polymer ?
#
loop_
_entity_poly.entity_id
_entity_poly.type
_entity_poly.pdbx_seq_one_letter_code
_entity_poly.pdbx_strand_id
1 'polypeptide(L)'
;MVSVSLADNNEEKSTDLKKFKGGVTDHSISKANDNDHDDDDHDQDDDNDGDHDDDDHDDDNDLDDDDDDNDGDDDHDDDNNDDGGDEKKTLRVHELKKGNLTVKFTNRGASIMSLLFPNINGKLEDIVLGYDSVNDHMSDTVFCGVTLARVASKKEKAAANDGKNTIHGGTKESSDVIWRVKKHKHNGKKPYIVFTYTTSPDGDQGKLEVTVTYKLVGENRLKMVMQAKAKEKTTPLNLVHRSYWNLGGHNNEDIFSEEIQILGSGYTHLDDNLTPTGKFLAVKGTPFDFRQLRPIKDNINELKTGYGINYCLDGVANKMRKVVEVVDNKSKIKMELSTDQSGLR
;
A
#
# COMPACT_ATOMS: atom_id res chain seq x y z
N MET A 1 5.86 7.18 7.10
CA MET A 1 4.57 7.00 6.38
C MET A 1 4.80 6.05 5.22
N VAL A 2 3.85 5.17 4.95
CA VAL A 2 3.88 4.23 3.83
C VAL A 2 2.53 4.28 3.12
N SER A 3 2.53 4.18 1.79
CA SER A 3 1.34 4.11 0.97
C SER A 3 1.51 3.00 -0.04
N VAL A 4 0.54 2.10 -0.10
CA VAL A 4 0.44 1.05 -1.11
C VAL A 4 -0.73 1.40 -2.02
N SER A 5 -0.49 1.50 -3.32
CA SER A 5 -1.52 1.69 -4.33
C SER A 5 -1.62 0.43 -5.19
N LEU A 6 -2.84 0.01 -5.53
CA LEU A 6 -3.12 -1.16 -6.33
C LEU A 6 -3.89 -0.77 -7.58
N ALA A 7 -3.55 -1.37 -8.71
CA ALA A 7 -4.22 -1.18 -9.98
C ALA A 7 -4.27 -2.48 -10.78
N ASP A 8 -5.24 -2.57 -11.68
CA ASP A 8 -5.23 -3.57 -12.75
C ASP A 8 -4.31 -3.08 -13.87
N ASN A 9 -3.42 -3.94 -14.37
CA ASN A 9 -2.36 -3.61 -15.31
C ASN A 9 -2.75 -3.92 -16.77
N ASN A 10 -3.99 -3.65 -17.14
CA ASN A 10 -4.44 -3.75 -18.54
C ASN A 10 -3.85 -2.59 -19.37
N GLU A 11 -2.77 -2.87 -20.09
CA GLU A 11 -2.35 -2.03 -21.21
C GLU A 11 -3.26 -2.28 -22.42
N GLU A 12 -4.45 -1.67 -22.45
CA GLU A 12 -5.17 -1.38 -23.70
C GLU A 12 -6.29 -0.33 -23.49
N LYS A 13 -6.08 0.86 -24.08
CA LYS A 13 -7.02 1.88 -24.55
C LYS A 13 -8.41 1.92 -23.89
N SER A 14 -8.59 2.84 -22.93
CA SER A 14 -9.91 3.41 -22.65
C SER A 14 -10.28 4.41 -23.77
N THR A 15 -10.73 3.90 -24.92
CA THR A 15 -11.62 4.66 -25.79
C THR A 15 -13.00 4.74 -25.15
N ASP A 16 -13.54 5.95 -25.09
CA ASP A 16 -14.90 6.34 -24.71
C ASP A 16 -15.96 5.24 -24.85
N LEU A 17 -16.46 4.73 -23.72
CA LEU A 17 -17.75 4.06 -23.66
C LEU A 17 -18.83 5.09 -23.35
N LYS A 18 -19.25 5.83 -24.40
CA LYS A 18 -20.54 6.53 -24.41
C LYS A 18 -21.65 5.48 -24.27
N LYS A 19 -22.42 5.59 -23.18
CA LYS A 19 -23.61 4.79 -22.89
C LYS A 19 -24.62 4.90 -24.05
N PHE A 20 -24.91 3.78 -24.71
CA PHE A 20 -26.14 3.64 -25.47
C PHE A 20 -27.33 3.48 -24.49
N LYS A 21 -28.34 4.34 -24.64
CA LYS A 21 -29.66 4.19 -24.01
C LYS A 21 -30.43 3.09 -24.75
N GLY A 22 -30.80 2.03 -24.03
CA GLY A 22 -31.78 1.04 -24.50
C GLY A 22 -33.19 1.64 -24.49
N GLY A 23 -33.92 1.43 -25.59
CA GLY A 23 -35.25 1.98 -25.84
C GLY A 23 -36.39 1.25 -25.16
N VAL A 24 -37.59 1.81 -25.35
CA VAL A 24 -38.88 1.27 -24.94
C VAL A 24 -39.79 1.24 -26.17
N THR A 25 -40.38 0.06 -26.41
CA THR A 25 -41.60 -0.25 -27.19
C THR A 25 -41.62 0.05 -28.68
N ASP A 26 -42.42 -0.59 -29.53
CA ASP A 26 -43.07 -1.90 -29.63
C ASP A 26 -43.82 -1.83 -30.98
N HIS A 27 -44.04 -2.98 -31.62
CA HIS A 27 -44.99 -3.22 -32.72
C HIS A 27 -44.72 -2.70 -34.15
N SER A 28 -44.80 -3.70 -35.05
CA SER A 28 -45.56 -3.75 -36.32
C SER A 28 -44.79 -3.62 -37.64
N ILE A 29 -45.11 -4.61 -38.48
CA ILE A 29 -44.62 -4.92 -39.82
C ILE A 29 -45.61 -4.35 -40.85
N SER A 30 -45.14 -3.59 -41.84
CA SER A 30 -45.68 -3.51 -43.22
C SER A 30 -44.72 -2.64 -44.06
N LYS A 31 -43.93 -3.22 -44.97
CA LYS A 31 -44.19 -3.42 -46.42
C LYS A 31 -44.41 -2.13 -47.24
N ALA A 32 -43.70 -2.13 -48.39
CA ALA A 32 -43.97 -1.45 -49.66
C ALA A 32 -43.71 0.07 -49.69
N ASN A 33 -43.28 0.72 -50.78
CA ASN A 33 -42.62 0.40 -52.06
C ASN A 33 -42.47 1.77 -52.76
N ASP A 34 -41.65 1.83 -53.80
CA ASP A 34 -41.70 2.80 -54.92
C ASP A 34 -41.10 4.21 -54.64
N ASN A 35 -40.00 4.53 -55.32
CA ASN A 35 -39.91 5.27 -56.61
C ASN A 35 -40.09 6.77 -56.37
N ASP A 36 -39.49 7.71 -57.08
CA ASP A 36 -38.46 7.86 -58.10
C ASP A 36 -38.36 9.41 -58.22
N HIS A 37 -37.41 9.89 -59.02
CA HIS A 37 -37.27 11.27 -59.56
C HIS A 37 -36.48 12.22 -58.66
N ASP A 38 -35.26 12.58 -59.04
CA ASP A 38 -34.80 13.31 -60.24
C ASP A 38 -34.88 14.83 -60.06
N ASP A 39 -33.72 15.40 -60.36
CA ASP A 39 -33.47 16.70 -60.98
C ASP A 39 -33.25 17.98 -60.13
N ASP A 40 -32.05 18.50 -60.43
CA ASP A 40 -31.68 19.88 -60.74
C ASP A 40 -31.29 20.86 -59.62
N ASP A 41 -29.96 21.03 -59.53
CA ASP A 41 -29.20 22.26 -59.76
C ASP A 41 -29.93 23.60 -59.55
N HIS A 42 -29.37 24.43 -58.64
CA HIS A 42 -29.00 25.80 -58.98
C HIS A 42 -28.02 26.41 -57.97
N ASP A 43 -26.99 27.03 -58.55
CA ASP A 43 -26.01 27.94 -57.94
C ASP A 43 -26.65 29.05 -57.09
N GLN A 44 -25.96 29.49 -56.03
CA GLN A 44 -25.33 30.82 -56.03
C GLN A 44 -24.57 31.11 -54.73
N ASP A 45 -23.48 31.84 -54.94
CA ASP A 45 -22.48 32.35 -54.02
C ASP A 45 -23.07 33.23 -52.91
N ASP A 46 -22.37 33.29 -51.77
CA ASP A 46 -21.93 34.57 -51.22
C ASP A 46 -20.91 34.35 -50.09
N ASP A 47 -19.82 35.09 -50.23
CA ASP A 47 -18.67 35.22 -49.35
C ASP A 47 -19.06 35.65 -47.93
N ASN A 48 -18.32 35.18 -46.91
CA ASN A 48 -17.69 36.15 -46.00
C ASN A 48 -16.52 35.55 -45.22
N ASP A 49 -15.42 36.30 -45.29
CA ASP A 49 -14.15 36.13 -44.63
C ASP A 49 -14.22 36.22 -43.09
N GLY A 50 -13.24 35.60 -42.44
CA GLY A 50 -13.02 35.71 -41.00
C GLY A 50 -11.77 34.97 -40.55
N ASP A 51 -10.61 35.39 -41.06
CA ASP A 51 -9.28 34.95 -40.61
C ASP A 51 -8.95 35.38 -39.16
N HIS A 52 -7.84 34.82 -38.66
CA HIS A 52 -6.99 35.16 -37.51
C HIS A 52 -7.39 34.50 -36.17
N ASP A 53 -6.47 33.93 -35.40
CA ASP A 53 -5.05 33.60 -35.55
C ASP A 53 -4.73 32.62 -34.41
N ASP A 54 -3.77 31.73 -34.67
CA ASP A 54 -3.09 30.92 -33.66
C ASP A 54 -2.39 31.79 -32.62
N ASP A 55 -2.41 31.38 -31.36
CA ASP A 55 -1.28 31.64 -30.46
C ASP A 55 -1.26 30.58 -29.35
N ASP A 56 -0.24 29.73 -29.44
CA ASP A 56 0.24 28.81 -28.42
C ASP A 56 0.74 29.58 -27.19
N HIS A 57 0.38 29.12 -25.99
CA HIS A 57 1.26 29.21 -24.83
C HIS A 57 0.97 28.07 -23.83
N ASP A 58 1.85 27.08 -23.86
CA ASP A 58 2.17 26.23 -22.71
C ASP A 58 2.86 27.09 -21.64
N ASP A 59 2.43 26.97 -20.39
CA ASP A 59 3.35 27.02 -19.24
C ASP A 59 2.72 26.38 -17.99
N ASP A 60 3.55 25.54 -17.38
CA ASP A 60 3.34 24.72 -16.19
C ASP A 60 2.90 25.50 -14.93
N ASN A 61 2.10 24.84 -14.07
CA ASN A 61 2.32 24.69 -12.61
C ASN A 61 0.99 24.45 -11.86
N ASP A 62 0.61 23.19 -11.62
CA ASP A 62 -0.37 22.88 -10.58
C ASP A 62 0.32 22.20 -9.40
N LEU A 63 0.65 23.06 -8.43
CA LEU A 63 0.93 22.76 -7.04
C LEU A 63 -0.41 22.54 -6.34
N ASP A 64 -0.83 21.29 -6.15
CA ASP A 64 -1.98 20.99 -5.29
C ASP A 64 -1.54 20.95 -3.81
N ASP A 65 -1.38 22.14 -3.23
CA ASP A 65 -1.52 22.37 -1.79
C ASP A 65 -2.92 22.97 -1.52
N ASP A 66 -3.58 22.40 -0.52
CA ASP A 66 -4.76 22.89 0.21
C ASP A 66 -6.11 22.98 -0.52
N ASP A 67 -6.99 22.01 -0.21
CA ASP A 67 -8.41 22.31 -0.02
C ASP A 67 -8.87 21.85 1.38
N ASP A 68 -9.05 22.88 2.20
CA ASP A 68 -9.61 22.91 3.54
C ASP A 68 -11.15 23.00 3.39
N ASP A 69 -11.79 21.92 2.93
CA ASP A 69 -13.25 21.89 2.80
C ASP A 69 -13.92 21.40 4.09
N ASN A 70 -14.37 22.41 4.83
CA ASN A 70 -15.38 22.38 5.86
C ASN A 70 -16.76 22.07 5.23
N ASP A 71 -17.04 20.79 4.98
CA ASP A 71 -18.39 20.32 4.66
C ASP A 71 -19.00 19.58 5.86
N GLY A 72 -19.99 20.24 6.46
CA GLY A 72 -20.92 19.64 7.40
C GLY A 72 -21.89 18.73 6.65
N ASP A 73 -21.59 17.43 6.66
CA ASP A 73 -22.56 16.37 6.38
C ASP A 73 -22.94 15.72 7.72
N ASP A 74 -24.17 16.01 8.17
CA ASP A 74 -24.88 15.32 9.26
C ASP A 74 -25.17 13.86 8.83
N ASP A 75 -24.17 12.99 8.95
CA ASP A 75 -24.39 11.55 9.04
C ASP A 75 -24.60 11.19 10.51
N HIS A 76 -25.87 11.10 10.93
CA HIS A 76 -26.26 10.42 12.16
C HIS A 76 -25.98 8.91 12.03
N ASP A 77 -24.73 8.53 12.24
CA ASP A 77 -24.35 7.17 12.61
C ASP A 77 -24.11 7.16 14.12
N ASP A 78 -24.74 6.20 14.82
CA ASP A 78 -24.64 5.99 16.26
C ASP A 78 -23.19 6.02 16.77
N ASP A 79 -22.78 7.18 17.28
CA ASP A 79 -21.58 7.35 18.08
C ASP A 79 -21.76 6.57 19.39
N ASN A 80 -21.21 5.36 19.43
CA ASN A 80 -20.85 4.75 20.71
C ASN A 80 -19.78 5.64 21.37
N ASN A 81 -20.27 6.52 22.22
CA ASN A 81 -19.51 7.27 23.22
C ASN A 81 -18.82 6.25 24.14
N ASP A 82 -17.56 5.92 23.87
CA ASP A 82 -16.72 5.17 24.80
C ASP A 82 -15.88 6.15 25.63
N ASP A 83 -16.44 6.47 26.80
CA ASP A 83 -15.85 7.26 27.86
C ASP A 83 -14.79 6.45 28.61
N GLY A 84 -13.51 6.82 28.44
CA GLY A 84 -12.53 6.93 29.53
C GLY A 84 -12.19 5.71 30.41
N GLY A 85 -12.74 4.53 30.17
CA GLY A 85 -12.46 3.31 30.93
C GLY A 85 -11.32 2.50 30.33
N ASP A 86 -10.53 1.81 31.16
CA ASP A 86 -9.64 0.74 30.69
C ASP A 86 -10.48 -0.40 30.10
N GLU A 87 -10.93 -0.24 28.84
CA GLU A 87 -11.54 -1.32 28.09
C GLU A 87 -10.56 -2.50 28.13
N LYS A 88 -11.05 -3.62 28.65
CA LYS A 88 -10.33 -4.89 28.66
C LYS A 88 -9.92 -5.19 27.22
N LYS A 89 -8.63 -5.07 26.93
CA LYS A 89 -8.01 -5.31 25.61
C LYS A 89 -8.44 -6.66 25.07
N THR A 90 -9.53 -6.67 24.31
CA THR A 90 -10.11 -7.89 23.76
C THR A 90 -9.50 -8.09 22.40
N LEU A 91 -8.90 -9.24 22.19
CA LEU A 91 -8.29 -9.61 20.93
C LEU A 91 -9.39 -9.84 19.89
N ARG A 92 -9.34 -9.13 18.75
CA ARG A 92 -10.41 -9.10 17.74
C ARG A 92 -9.86 -8.89 16.33
N VAL A 93 -10.66 -9.30 15.34
CA VAL A 93 -10.48 -8.91 13.94
C VAL A 93 -11.25 -7.63 13.67
N HIS A 94 -10.62 -6.72 12.93
CA HIS A 94 -11.20 -5.46 12.46
C HIS A 94 -11.09 -5.41 10.94
N GLU A 95 -11.99 -4.68 10.27
CA GLU A 95 -12.00 -4.58 8.82
C GLU A 95 -12.10 -3.11 8.39
N LEU A 96 -11.40 -2.76 7.31
CA LEU A 96 -11.67 -1.56 6.52
C LEU A 96 -12.11 -1.96 5.13
N LYS A 97 -13.15 -1.30 4.60
CA LYS A 97 -13.66 -1.55 3.26
C LYS A 97 -13.91 -0.26 2.50
N LYS A 98 -13.38 -0.17 1.28
CA LYS A 98 -13.62 0.93 0.33
C LYS A 98 -13.45 0.43 -1.09
N GLY A 99 -14.49 0.58 -1.92
CA GLY A 99 -14.47 0.14 -3.31
C GLY A 99 -14.03 -1.33 -3.42
N ASN A 100 -12.96 -1.56 -4.15
CA ASN A 100 -12.39 -2.88 -4.41
C ASN A 100 -11.44 -3.39 -3.31
N LEU A 101 -11.10 -2.56 -2.33
CA LEU A 101 -10.23 -2.93 -1.23
C LEU A 101 -11.01 -3.33 0.02
N THR A 102 -10.70 -4.52 0.52
CA THR A 102 -11.07 -4.94 1.87
C THR A 102 -9.81 -5.37 2.61
N VAL A 103 -9.54 -4.79 3.77
CA VAL A 103 -8.35 -5.10 4.58
C VAL A 103 -8.79 -5.53 5.96
N LYS A 104 -8.32 -6.71 6.40
CA LYS A 104 -8.58 -7.22 7.74
C LYS A 104 -7.33 -7.07 8.60
N PHE A 105 -7.56 -6.73 9.85
CA PHE A 105 -6.53 -6.47 10.85
C PHE A 105 -6.82 -7.25 12.12
N THR A 106 -5.79 -7.57 12.89
CA THR A 106 -5.94 -7.90 14.32
C THR A 106 -5.27 -6.85 15.18
N ASN A 107 -5.86 -6.56 16.33
CA ASN A 107 -5.26 -5.64 17.29
C ASN A 107 -4.04 -6.24 18.02
N ARG A 108 -3.70 -7.52 17.84
CA ARG A 108 -2.36 -8.03 18.18
C ARG A 108 -1.35 -7.48 17.20
N GLY A 109 -0.32 -6.77 17.69
CA GLY A 109 0.72 -6.22 16.81
C GLY A 109 0.26 -5.15 15.81
N ALA A 110 -0.98 -4.66 15.90
CA ALA A 110 -1.61 -3.80 14.89
C ALA A 110 -1.44 -4.38 13.47
N SER A 111 -1.76 -5.67 13.32
CA SER A 111 -1.29 -6.49 12.20
C SER A 111 -2.30 -6.55 11.06
N ILE A 112 -1.81 -6.58 9.82
CA ILE A 112 -2.61 -6.91 8.63
C ILE A 112 -2.72 -8.43 8.54
N MET A 113 -3.95 -8.96 8.47
CA MET A 113 -4.21 -10.38 8.31
C MET A 113 -4.60 -10.77 6.88
N SER A 114 -5.21 -9.85 6.14
CA SER A 114 -5.73 -10.09 4.80
C SER A 114 -5.91 -8.77 4.06
N LEU A 115 -5.67 -8.77 2.76
CA LEU A 115 -5.89 -7.65 1.86
C LEU A 115 -6.48 -8.20 0.56
N LEU A 116 -7.79 -8.06 0.42
CA LEU A 116 -8.52 -8.52 -0.75
C LEU A 116 -8.53 -7.44 -1.83
N PHE A 117 -8.17 -7.84 -3.05
CA PHE A 117 -8.24 -7.02 -4.25
C PHE A 117 -8.70 -7.87 -5.45
N PRO A 118 -9.53 -7.35 -6.36
CA PRO A 118 -9.99 -8.11 -7.52
C PRO A 118 -8.83 -8.36 -8.50
N ASN A 119 -8.73 -9.59 -8.98
CA ASN A 119 -7.91 -9.92 -10.14
C ASN A 119 -8.61 -9.51 -11.46
N ILE A 120 -7.95 -9.79 -12.59
CA ILE A 120 -8.47 -9.54 -13.96
C ILE A 120 -9.90 -10.06 -14.23
N ASN A 121 -10.37 -11.09 -13.50
CA ASN A 121 -11.71 -11.66 -13.66
C ASN A 121 -12.74 -11.05 -12.68
N GLY A 122 -12.37 -10.02 -11.91
CA GLY A 122 -13.19 -9.42 -10.87
C GLY A 122 -13.30 -10.27 -9.59
N LYS A 123 -12.60 -11.41 -9.51
CA LYS A 123 -12.59 -12.25 -8.32
C LYS A 123 -11.62 -11.67 -7.30
N LEU A 124 -12.09 -11.45 -6.07
CA LEU A 124 -11.24 -11.02 -4.97
C LEU A 124 -10.21 -12.11 -4.63
N GLU A 125 -8.94 -11.75 -4.69
CA GLU A 125 -7.82 -12.55 -4.20
C GLU A 125 -7.20 -11.84 -2.99
N ASP A 126 -6.76 -12.63 -2.01
CA ASP A 126 -5.99 -12.10 -0.89
C ASP A 126 -4.52 -12.04 -1.27
N ILE A 127 -4.00 -10.83 -1.44
CA ILE A 127 -2.66 -10.60 -1.98
C ILE A 127 -1.59 -10.41 -0.89
N VAL A 128 -1.95 -10.69 0.35
CA VAL A 128 -0.99 -10.81 1.46
C VAL A 128 -1.11 -12.19 2.11
N LEU A 129 0.02 -12.68 2.62
CA LEU A 129 -0.01 -13.85 3.49
C LEU A 129 -0.49 -13.43 4.89
N GLY A 130 -1.20 -14.33 5.55
CA GLY A 130 -1.75 -14.11 6.87
C GLY A 130 -2.25 -15.39 7.50
N TYR A 131 -3.03 -15.23 8.56
CA TYR A 131 -3.61 -16.33 9.33
C TYR A 131 -5.14 -16.27 9.27
N ASP A 132 -5.80 -17.42 9.19
CA ASP A 132 -7.26 -17.51 9.13
C ASP A 132 -7.92 -17.02 10.42
N SER A 133 -7.24 -17.23 11.55
CA SER A 133 -7.73 -16.82 12.85
C SER A 133 -6.69 -16.04 13.64
N VAL A 134 -7.23 -15.24 14.56
CA VAL A 134 -6.48 -14.56 15.60
C VAL A 134 -5.65 -15.52 16.46
N ASN A 135 -6.14 -16.73 16.71
CA ASN A 135 -5.45 -17.72 17.54
C ASN A 135 -4.21 -18.28 16.80
N ASP A 136 -4.32 -18.50 15.50
CA ASP A 136 -3.18 -18.94 14.69
C ASP A 136 -2.11 -17.85 14.64
N HIS A 137 -2.54 -16.59 14.55
CA HIS A 137 -1.65 -15.43 14.63
C HIS A 137 -0.92 -15.33 15.99
N MET A 138 -1.45 -15.87 17.09
CA MET A 138 -0.74 -15.91 18.38
C MET A 138 0.48 -16.84 18.35
N SER A 139 0.49 -17.81 17.44
CA SER A 139 1.59 -18.77 17.26
C SER A 139 2.60 -18.32 16.20
N ASP A 140 2.48 -17.08 15.72
CA ASP A 140 3.37 -16.51 14.71
C ASP A 140 4.84 -16.48 15.19
N THR A 141 5.71 -16.98 14.32
CA THR A 141 7.16 -17.02 14.51
C THR A 141 7.92 -16.27 13.42
N VAL A 142 7.21 -15.80 12.38
CA VAL A 142 7.77 -15.13 11.22
C VAL A 142 7.42 -13.64 11.16
N PHE A 143 6.66 -13.13 12.14
CA PHE A 143 6.26 -11.71 12.22
C PHE A 143 5.37 -11.31 11.04
N CYS A 144 4.42 -12.17 10.66
CA CYS A 144 3.57 -11.95 9.48
C CYS A 144 2.58 -10.80 9.71
N GLY A 145 2.69 -9.74 8.90
CA GLY A 145 1.77 -8.60 8.90
C GLY A 145 1.87 -7.70 10.12
N VAL A 146 2.84 -7.90 11.03
CA VAL A 146 2.90 -7.20 12.32
C VAL A 146 3.63 -5.87 12.26
N THR A 147 3.35 -4.99 13.22
CA THR A 147 4.15 -3.80 13.51
C THR A 147 5.22 -4.07 14.57
N LEU A 148 6.46 -3.73 14.26
CA LEU A 148 7.64 -3.91 15.10
C LEU A 148 8.10 -2.57 15.70
N ALA A 149 8.23 -2.54 17.03
CA ALA A 149 8.75 -1.46 17.84
C ALA A 149 9.33 -2.06 19.14
N ARG A 150 10.52 -1.69 19.60
CA ARG A 150 11.51 -0.78 19.00
C ARG A 150 12.53 -1.63 18.25
N VAL A 151 12.75 -1.39 16.96
CA VAL A 151 13.83 -2.09 16.25
C VAL A 151 15.14 -1.32 16.44
N ALA A 152 15.81 -1.51 17.58
CA ALA A 152 17.12 -0.91 17.83
C ALA A 152 18.24 -1.70 17.13
N SER A 153 19.13 -1.03 16.40
CA SER A 153 20.33 -1.65 15.82
C SER A 153 21.46 -1.73 16.84
N LYS A 154 21.69 -2.94 17.37
CA LYS A 154 22.94 -3.51 17.94
C LYS A 154 23.74 -2.81 19.05
N LYS A 155 23.42 -1.58 19.48
CA LYS A 155 24.28 -0.84 20.46
C LYS A 155 23.73 -0.66 21.87
N GLU A 156 22.51 -1.08 22.14
CA GLU A 156 21.98 -1.07 23.51
C GLU A 156 21.75 -2.51 23.94
N LYS A 157 21.93 -2.79 25.24
CA LYS A 157 21.93 -4.12 25.87
C LYS A 157 20.56 -4.82 25.78
N ALA A 158 20.03 -5.02 24.58
CA ALA A 158 18.87 -5.85 24.33
C ALA A 158 19.30 -7.32 24.39
N ALA A 159 18.40 -8.19 24.87
CA ALA A 159 18.67 -9.61 24.91
C ALA A 159 18.96 -10.15 23.49
N ALA A 160 19.95 -11.02 23.35
CA ALA A 160 20.19 -11.70 22.08
C ALA A 160 19.05 -12.69 21.82
N ASN A 161 18.46 -12.64 20.63
CA ASN A 161 17.36 -13.51 20.20
C ASN A 161 17.60 -14.16 18.83
N ASP A 162 18.77 -13.92 18.22
CA ASP A 162 19.26 -14.57 17.01
C ASP A 162 20.77 -14.80 17.13
N GLY A 163 21.16 -15.95 17.70
CA GLY A 163 22.55 -16.25 18.03
C GLY A 163 23.13 -15.22 19.02
N LYS A 164 24.13 -14.44 18.57
CA LYS A 164 24.74 -13.33 19.34
C LYS A 164 24.10 -11.97 19.04
N ASN A 165 23.12 -11.94 18.14
CA ASN A 165 22.48 -10.72 17.68
C ASN A 165 21.14 -10.50 18.40
N THR A 166 20.77 -9.22 18.48
CA THR A 166 19.42 -8.79 18.76
C THR A 166 18.79 -8.37 17.44
N ILE A 167 17.79 -9.12 16.99
CA ILE A 167 16.93 -8.76 15.87
C ILE A 167 15.58 -8.29 16.41
N HIS A 168 14.94 -7.38 15.68
CA HIS A 168 13.60 -6.87 16.00
C HIS A 168 13.44 -6.29 17.42
N GLY A 169 14.52 -5.78 18.04
CA GLY A 169 14.47 -5.17 19.38
C GLY A 169 14.72 -6.13 20.55
N GLY A 170 14.89 -7.43 20.32
CA GLY A 170 15.27 -8.39 21.37
C GLY A 170 14.10 -8.95 22.17
N THR A 171 13.00 -8.21 22.26
CA THR A 171 11.76 -8.63 22.90
C THR A 171 10.60 -8.51 21.91
N LYS A 172 9.71 -9.53 21.88
CA LYS A 172 8.52 -9.55 21.00
C LYS A 172 7.44 -8.55 21.41
N GLU A 173 7.80 -7.50 22.15
CA GLU A 173 6.83 -6.69 22.90
C GLU A 173 5.78 -6.06 22.01
N SER A 174 6.13 -5.46 20.87
CA SER A 174 5.10 -4.84 20.04
C SER A 174 4.30 -5.83 19.20
N SER A 175 4.91 -6.93 18.73
CA SER A 175 4.26 -7.90 17.84
C SER A 175 3.32 -8.84 18.59
N ASP A 176 3.61 -9.14 19.86
CA ASP A 176 2.90 -10.17 20.62
C ASP A 176 1.88 -9.61 21.62
N VAL A 177 1.80 -8.29 21.79
CA VAL A 177 0.82 -7.65 22.68
C VAL A 177 -0.45 -7.26 21.94
N ILE A 178 -1.53 -7.15 22.71
CA ILE A 178 -2.79 -6.56 22.26
C ILE A 178 -2.68 -5.04 22.35
N TRP A 179 -2.81 -4.38 21.20
CA TRP A 179 -2.90 -2.93 21.07
C TRP A 179 -4.34 -2.49 21.35
N ARG A 180 -4.49 -1.28 21.89
CA ARG A 180 -5.82 -0.67 22.03
C ARG A 180 -6.25 -0.12 20.67
N VAL A 181 -7.49 -0.38 20.28
CA VAL A 181 -8.12 0.28 19.14
C VAL A 181 -8.64 1.62 19.64
N LYS A 182 -8.02 2.72 19.23
CA LYS A 182 -8.38 4.07 19.68
C LYS A 182 -9.56 4.64 18.90
N LYS A 183 -9.64 4.32 17.60
CA LYS A 183 -10.70 4.74 16.68
C LYS A 183 -10.83 3.71 15.56
N HIS A 184 -12.04 3.46 15.10
CA HIS A 184 -12.30 2.58 13.96
C HIS A 184 -13.54 3.07 13.20
N LYS A 185 -13.34 3.47 11.94
CA LYS A 185 -14.39 3.74 10.97
C LYS A 185 -14.27 2.71 9.85
N HIS A 186 -15.14 1.71 9.87
CA HIS A 186 -15.09 0.53 9.00
C HIS A 186 -15.22 0.86 7.50
N ASN A 187 -16.12 1.78 7.14
CA ASN A 187 -16.44 2.13 5.74
C ASN A 187 -16.72 3.65 5.58
N GLY A 188 -17.19 4.07 4.41
CA GLY A 188 -17.49 5.45 4.06
C GLY A 188 -16.42 6.15 3.19
N LYS A 189 -16.50 7.48 3.06
CA LYS A 189 -15.60 8.27 2.20
C LYS A 189 -14.11 8.12 2.57
N LYS A 190 -13.79 8.05 3.87
CA LYS A 190 -12.42 7.97 4.42
C LYS A 190 -12.32 6.92 5.56
N PRO A 191 -12.42 5.60 5.29
CA PRO A 191 -12.35 4.56 6.32
C PRO A 191 -10.96 4.50 6.95
N TYR A 192 -10.89 4.25 8.26
CA TYR A 192 -9.63 4.21 8.99
C TYR A 192 -9.70 3.42 10.30
N ILE A 193 -8.56 2.93 10.76
CA ILE A 193 -8.40 2.34 12.10
C ILE A 193 -7.11 2.83 12.74
N VAL A 194 -7.17 3.15 14.04
CA VAL A 194 -6.04 3.65 14.82
C VAL A 194 -5.75 2.67 15.95
N PHE A 195 -4.58 2.05 15.91
CA PHE A 195 -4.06 1.23 17.00
C PHE A 195 -3.07 2.03 17.83
N THR A 196 -3.09 1.84 19.15
CA THR A 196 -2.09 2.41 20.05
C THR A 196 -1.60 1.40 21.07
N TYR A 197 -0.29 1.44 21.32
CA TYR A 197 0.39 0.63 22.31
C TYR A 197 1.38 1.52 23.05
N THR A 198 1.55 1.27 24.35
CA THR A 198 2.60 1.92 25.12
C THR A 198 3.47 0.83 25.70
N THR A 199 4.76 0.87 25.37
CA THR A 199 5.72 -0.13 25.85
C THR A 199 5.79 -0.09 27.37
N SER A 200 6.14 -1.22 27.97
CA SER A 200 6.72 -1.21 29.30
C SER A 200 8.04 -0.43 29.26
N PRO A 201 8.54 0.09 30.39
CA PRO A 201 9.90 0.60 30.46
C PRO A 201 10.88 -0.54 30.17
N ASP A 202 11.53 -0.51 29.01
CA ASP A 202 12.55 -1.50 28.63
C ASP A 202 13.91 -1.05 29.16
N GLY A 203 14.19 -1.38 30.43
CA GLY A 203 15.43 -1.00 31.12
C GLY A 203 15.76 0.49 30.97
N ASP A 204 16.91 0.79 30.35
CA ASP A 204 17.41 2.15 30.15
C ASP A 204 16.82 2.89 28.93
N GLN A 205 15.84 2.33 28.21
CA GLN A 205 15.23 2.98 27.04
C GLN A 205 13.96 3.79 27.37
N GLY A 206 13.48 3.74 28.61
CA GLY A 206 12.28 4.47 29.07
C GLY A 206 11.00 4.03 28.36
N LYS A 207 9.88 4.73 28.58
CA LYS A 207 8.56 4.43 27.99
C LYS A 207 8.32 5.08 26.62
N LEU A 208 7.72 4.35 25.68
CA LEU A 208 7.36 4.82 24.33
C LEU A 208 5.90 4.51 24.03
N GLU A 209 5.14 5.52 23.60
CA GLU A 209 3.80 5.35 23.04
C GLU A 209 3.89 5.28 21.52
N VAL A 210 3.38 4.22 20.92
CA VAL A 210 3.35 3.99 19.48
C VAL A 210 1.91 4.04 19.01
N THR A 211 1.68 4.68 17.85
CA THR A 211 0.39 4.75 17.18
C THR A 211 0.57 4.34 15.73
N VAL A 212 -0.29 3.43 15.27
CA VAL A 212 -0.38 3.03 13.86
C VAL A 212 -1.77 3.36 13.36
N THR A 213 -1.85 4.13 12.29
CA THR A 213 -3.11 4.45 11.61
C THR A 213 -3.10 3.86 10.22
N TYR A 214 -4.08 3.00 9.91
CA TYR A 214 -4.37 2.54 8.57
C TYR A 214 -5.57 3.29 8.01
N LYS A 215 -5.51 3.69 6.75
CA LYS A 215 -6.59 4.40 6.04
C LYS A 215 -6.74 3.87 4.63
N LEU A 216 -7.97 3.79 4.15
CA LEU A 216 -8.26 3.61 2.73
C LEU A 216 -8.54 4.99 2.11
N VAL A 217 -7.67 5.42 1.21
CA VAL A 217 -7.69 6.74 0.57
C VAL A 217 -7.81 6.56 -0.95
N GLY A 218 -8.44 7.50 -1.65
CA GLY A 218 -8.76 7.31 -3.07
C GLY A 218 -9.56 6.03 -3.30
N GLU A 219 -9.39 5.39 -4.46
CA GLU A 219 -10.08 4.14 -4.81
C GLU A 219 -9.37 2.90 -4.29
N ASN A 220 -8.06 2.77 -4.57
CA ASN A 220 -7.30 1.52 -4.34
C ASN A 220 -5.98 1.74 -3.59
N ARG A 221 -5.99 2.61 -2.56
CA ARG A 221 -4.77 2.95 -1.81
C ARG A 221 -4.91 2.72 -0.31
N LEU A 222 -4.04 1.87 0.24
CA LEU A 222 -3.85 1.67 1.67
C LEU A 222 -2.72 2.59 2.16
N LYS A 223 -3.05 3.53 3.04
CA LYS A 223 -2.09 4.43 3.69
C LYS A 223 -1.86 4.00 5.14
N MET A 224 -0.59 3.84 5.51
CA MET A 224 -0.14 3.52 6.86
C MET A 224 0.71 4.66 7.42
N VAL A 225 0.32 5.17 8.58
CA VAL A 225 1.05 6.19 9.32
C VAL A 225 1.49 5.60 10.66
N MET A 226 2.79 5.51 10.86
CA MET A 226 3.40 5.03 12.10
C MET A 226 4.03 6.22 12.82
N GLN A 227 3.65 6.41 14.08
CA GLN A 227 4.12 7.52 14.92
C GLN A 227 4.50 6.97 16.29
N ALA A 228 5.46 7.62 16.94
CA ALA A 228 5.72 7.34 18.34
C ALA A 228 6.11 8.60 19.12
N LYS A 229 5.87 8.55 20.43
CA LYS A 229 6.21 9.59 21.38
C LYS A 229 6.95 8.99 22.56
N ALA A 230 8.21 9.37 22.75
CA ALA A 230 8.95 9.07 23.96
C ALA A 230 8.29 9.79 25.14
N LYS A 231 7.99 9.06 26.22
CA LYS A 231 7.27 9.60 27.39
C LYS A 231 8.20 9.98 28.54
N GLU A 232 9.42 9.46 28.56
CA GLU A 232 10.35 9.62 29.69
C GLU A 232 11.70 10.19 29.27
N LYS A 233 12.34 9.63 28.25
CA LYS A 233 13.66 10.07 27.77
C LYS A 233 13.83 9.82 26.28
N THR A 234 14.78 10.52 25.68
CA THR A 234 15.23 10.28 24.30
C THR A 234 15.67 8.83 24.15
N THR A 235 15.23 8.19 23.07
CA THR A 235 15.45 6.77 22.79
C THR A 235 15.58 6.56 21.28
N PRO A 236 16.47 5.67 20.81
CA PRO A 236 16.49 5.30 19.40
C PRO A 236 15.19 4.60 19.00
N LEU A 237 14.73 4.84 17.78
CA LEU A 237 13.51 4.26 17.25
C LEU A 237 13.65 3.91 15.79
N ASN A 238 13.19 2.71 15.44
CA ASN A 238 12.82 2.35 14.09
C ASN A 238 11.52 1.54 14.17
N LEU A 239 10.51 1.95 13.39
CA LEU A 239 9.20 1.30 13.28
C LEU A 239 9.13 0.60 11.93
N VAL A 240 8.81 -0.69 11.94
CA VAL A 240 8.73 -1.51 10.73
C VAL A 240 7.40 -2.23 10.71
N HIS A 241 6.81 -2.37 9.52
CA HIS A 241 5.66 -3.22 9.27
C HIS A 241 6.08 -4.36 8.34
N ARG A 242 5.60 -5.58 8.59
CA ARG A 242 6.13 -6.78 7.93
C ARG A 242 5.06 -7.64 7.25
N SER A 243 4.28 -7.06 6.35
CA SER A 243 3.43 -7.85 5.44
C SER A 243 4.25 -8.61 4.41
N TYR A 244 3.82 -9.82 4.11
CA TYR A 244 4.33 -10.65 3.02
C TYR A 244 3.33 -10.58 1.87
N TRP A 245 3.78 -10.19 0.69
CA TRP A 245 2.92 -9.94 -0.47
C TRP A 245 3.05 -11.08 -1.49
N ASN A 246 1.93 -11.44 -2.12
CA ASN A 246 1.87 -12.32 -3.28
C ASN A 246 0.72 -11.81 -4.14
N LEU A 247 1.02 -11.09 -5.22
CA LEU A 247 0.03 -10.47 -6.10
C LEU A 247 -0.71 -11.50 -6.96
N GLY A 248 -0.18 -12.73 -7.05
CA GLY A 248 -0.91 -13.89 -7.57
C GLY A 248 -1.96 -14.46 -6.60
N GLY A 249 -1.99 -13.97 -5.36
CA GLY A 249 -2.84 -14.42 -4.26
C GLY A 249 -2.11 -15.38 -3.31
N HIS A 250 -2.53 -15.46 -2.04
CA HIS A 250 -1.83 -16.25 -1.01
C HIS A 250 -1.75 -17.76 -1.30
N ASN A 251 -2.60 -18.27 -2.21
CA ASN A 251 -2.63 -19.67 -2.63
C ASN A 251 -1.64 -19.97 -3.76
N ASN A 252 -1.00 -18.95 -4.32
CA ASN A 252 0.04 -19.11 -5.32
C ASN A 252 1.33 -19.60 -4.62
N GLU A 253 1.98 -20.60 -5.21
CA GLU A 253 3.08 -21.34 -4.56
C GLU A 253 4.32 -20.49 -4.29
N ASP A 254 4.61 -19.52 -5.16
CA ASP A 254 5.77 -18.64 -5.07
C ASP A 254 5.49 -17.24 -5.67
N ILE A 255 6.50 -16.38 -5.64
CA ILE A 255 6.48 -15.02 -6.23
C ILE A 255 7.49 -14.87 -7.37
N PHE A 256 8.07 -15.96 -7.85
CA PHE A 256 9.26 -15.95 -8.71
C PHE A 256 8.99 -15.36 -10.10
N SER A 257 7.76 -15.45 -10.58
CA SER A 257 7.33 -14.82 -11.84
C SER A 257 6.92 -13.36 -11.69
N GLU A 258 6.69 -12.87 -10.48
CA GLU A 258 6.38 -11.45 -10.26
C GLU A 258 7.60 -10.61 -10.63
N GLU A 259 7.36 -9.46 -11.24
CA GLU A 259 8.40 -8.52 -11.62
C GLU A 259 8.43 -7.38 -10.62
N ILE A 260 9.63 -7.00 -10.18
CA ILE A 260 9.82 -5.94 -9.20
C ILE A 260 10.82 -4.90 -9.70
N GLN A 261 10.49 -3.64 -9.47
CA GLN A 261 11.40 -2.50 -9.57
C GLN A 261 11.56 -1.89 -8.18
N ILE A 262 12.80 -1.61 -7.78
CA ILE A 262 13.15 -0.91 -6.54
C ILE A 262 14.00 0.30 -6.90
N LEU A 263 13.51 1.50 -6.56
CA LEU A 263 14.24 2.76 -6.72
C LEU A 263 15.22 2.95 -5.55
N GLY A 264 16.30 2.16 -5.58
CA GLY A 264 17.39 2.23 -4.62
C GLY A 264 18.73 1.85 -5.25
N SER A 265 19.66 2.79 -5.29
CA SER A 265 20.95 2.63 -5.99
C SER A 265 22.04 1.98 -5.13
N GLY A 266 21.79 1.76 -3.84
CA GLY A 266 22.71 1.07 -2.94
C GLY A 266 22.04 0.15 -1.93
N TYR A 267 22.84 -0.60 -1.18
CA TYR A 267 22.38 -1.46 -0.11
C TYR A 267 23.38 -1.52 1.05
N THR A 268 22.89 -1.88 2.23
CA THR A 268 23.76 -2.11 3.40
C THR A 268 24.44 -3.47 3.28
N HIS A 269 25.76 -3.49 3.21
CA HIS A 269 26.51 -4.73 3.10
C HIS A 269 26.45 -5.54 4.40
N LEU A 270 26.12 -6.83 4.27
CA LEU A 270 26.07 -7.79 5.37
C LEU A 270 27.34 -8.65 5.38
N ASP A 271 27.81 -9.02 6.57
CA ASP A 271 28.81 -10.08 6.74
C ASP A 271 28.18 -11.48 6.64
N ASP A 272 29.01 -12.52 6.77
CA ASP A 272 28.57 -13.93 6.72
C ASP A 272 27.57 -14.31 7.82
N ASN A 273 27.43 -13.49 8.87
CA ASN A 273 26.45 -13.65 9.94
C ASN A 273 25.21 -12.78 9.73
N LEU A 274 24.98 -12.30 8.49
CA LEU A 274 23.89 -11.42 8.10
C LEU A 274 23.83 -10.11 8.91
N THR A 275 24.98 -9.67 9.45
CA THR A 275 25.10 -8.44 10.21
C THR A 275 25.51 -7.28 9.31
N PRO A 276 24.84 -6.12 9.38
CA PRO A 276 25.30 -4.91 8.69
C PRO A 276 26.72 -4.51 9.11
N THR A 277 27.62 -4.45 8.14
CA THR A 277 29.03 -4.07 8.33
C THR A 277 29.24 -2.56 8.48
N GLY A 278 28.20 -1.75 8.23
CA GLY A 278 28.26 -0.30 8.16
C GLY A 278 28.69 0.25 6.79
N LYS A 279 29.04 -0.61 5.83
CA LYS A 279 29.35 -0.21 4.45
C LYS A 279 28.09 -0.15 3.60
N PHE A 280 28.04 0.84 2.72
CA PHE A 280 27.05 0.96 1.66
C PHE A 280 27.70 0.60 0.33
N LEU A 281 27.08 -0.30 -0.43
CA LEU A 281 27.56 -0.75 -1.74
C LEU A 281 26.52 -0.43 -2.81
N ALA A 282 26.96 -0.21 -4.04
CA ALA A 282 26.06 0.00 -5.18
C ALA A 282 25.37 -1.31 -5.56
N VAL A 283 24.09 -1.24 -5.95
CA VAL A 283 23.38 -2.41 -6.51
C VAL A 283 23.81 -2.72 -7.94
N LYS A 284 24.33 -1.73 -8.68
CA LYS A 284 24.72 -1.85 -10.09
C LYS A 284 25.70 -3.00 -10.30
N GLY A 285 25.34 -3.92 -11.19
CA GLY A 285 26.18 -5.09 -11.52
C GLY A 285 26.19 -6.18 -10.45
N THR A 286 25.23 -6.17 -9.53
CA THR A 286 25.03 -7.22 -8.53
C THR A 286 23.67 -7.91 -8.74
N PRO A 287 23.42 -9.09 -8.15
CA PRO A 287 22.10 -9.72 -8.15
C PRO A 287 20.98 -8.86 -7.53
N PHE A 288 21.34 -7.83 -6.76
CA PHE A 288 20.41 -6.90 -6.12
C PHE A 288 19.97 -5.75 -7.04
N ASP A 289 20.40 -5.72 -8.31
CA ASP A 289 20.03 -4.63 -9.23
C ASP A 289 18.58 -4.77 -9.75
N PHE A 290 17.63 -4.26 -8.97
CA PHE A 290 16.21 -4.14 -9.35
C PHE A 290 15.82 -2.72 -9.76
N ARG A 291 16.79 -1.88 -10.17
CA ARG A 291 16.46 -0.50 -10.60
C ARG A 291 15.60 -0.46 -11.86
N GLN A 292 15.57 -1.55 -12.61
CA GLN A 292 14.65 -1.80 -13.71
C GLN A 292 13.71 -2.94 -13.32
N LEU A 293 12.47 -2.88 -13.81
CA LEU A 293 11.47 -3.91 -13.61
C LEU A 293 12.00 -5.24 -14.18
N ARG A 294 12.06 -6.28 -13.35
CA ARG A 294 12.50 -7.62 -13.75
C ARG A 294 11.95 -8.70 -12.82
N PRO A 295 11.86 -9.97 -13.28
CA PRO A 295 11.40 -11.09 -12.46
C PRO A 295 12.22 -11.30 -11.18
N ILE A 296 11.56 -11.64 -10.08
CA ILE A 296 12.22 -11.94 -8.79
C ILE A 296 13.15 -13.15 -8.90
N LYS A 297 12.82 -14.15 -9.72
CA LYS A 297 13.67 -15.34 -9.95
C LYS A 297 15.05 -15.02 -10.51
N ASP A 298 15.22 -13.88 -11.16
CA ASP A 298 16.45 -13.59 -11.89
C ASP A 298 17.63 -13.37 -10.94
N ASN A 299 18.68 -14.17 -11.07
CA ASN A 299 19.89 -14.15 -10.21
C ASN A 299 19.67 -14.60 -8.76
N ILE A 300 18.48 -15.10 -8.39
CA ILE A 300 18.22 -15.57 -7.01
C ILE A 300 19.12 -16.76 -6.64
N ASN A 301 19.48 -17.59 -7.62
CA ASN A 301 20.37 -18.74 -7.45
C ASN A 301 21.82 -18.35 -7.13
N GLU A 302 22.20 -17.09 -7.33
CA GLU A 302 23.51 -16.56 -6.93
C GLU A 302 23.54 -16.22 -5.42
N LEU A 303 22.38 -16.22 -4.77
CA LEU A 303 22.21 -15.81 -3.38
C LEU A 303 21.89 -17.02 -2.50
N LYS A 304 22.63 -17.17 -1.40
CA LYS A 304 22.41 -18.25 -0.43
C LYS A 304 21.10 -18.13 0.35
N THR A 305 20.62 -16.89 0.54
CA THR A 305 19.49 -16.57 1.44
C THR A 305 18.41 -15.74 0.75
N GLY A 306 18.42 -15.66 -0.59
CA GLY A 306 17.58 -14.73 -1.35
C GLY A 306 17.95 -13.25 -1.07
N TYR A 307 17.03 -12.34 -1.39
CA TYR A 307 17.24 -10.89 -1.35
C TYR A 307 17.09 -10.25 0.05
N GLY A 308 17.64 -10.89 1.09
CA GLY A 308 17.52 -10.46 2.49
C GLY A 308 18.38 -9.25 2.91
N ILE A 309 18.41 -8.18 2.10
CA ILE A 309 19.23 -6.98 2.31
C ILE A 309 18.37 -5.72 2.56
N ASN A 310 18.96 -4.68 3.15
CA ASN A 310 18.31 -3.36 3.20
C ASN A 310 18.81 -2.50 2.03
N TYR A 311 17.91 -2.16 1.11
CA TYR A 311 18.11 -1.16 0.07
C TYR A 311 18.18 0.24 0.68
N CYS A 312 19.10 1.04 0.16
CA CYS A 312 19.16 2.49 0.38
C CYS A 312 18.34 3.13 -0.74
N LEU A 313 17.19 3.69 -0.38
CA LEU A 313 16.22 4.21 -1.33
C LEU A 313 16.70 5.55 -1.89
N ASP A 314 16.56 5.71 -3.21
CA ASP A 314 16.93 6.94 -3.90
C ASP A 314 15.97 8.08 -3.52
N GLY A 315 16.39 9.33 -3.70
CA GLY A 315 15.60 10.53 -3.38
C GLY A 315 15.80 11.04 -1.94
N VAL A 316 14.90 11.93 -1.50
CA VAL A 316 15.03 12.66 -0.23
C VAL A 316 14.25 11.94 0.87
N ALA A 317 14.94 11.56 1.96
CA ALA A 317 14.30 11.01 3.15
C ALA A 317 13.34 12.03 3.79
N ASN A 318 12.33 11.54 4.49
CA ASN A 318 11.21 12.30 5.06
C ASN A 318 10.29 12.99 4.04
N LYS A 319 10.47 12.71 2.74
CA LYS A 319 9.51 13.07 1.69
C LYS A 319 8.91 11.81 1.08
N MET A 320 7.58 11.78 1.00
CA MET A 320 6.87 10.69 0.33
C MET A 320 7.27 10.62 -1.14
N ARG A 321 7.61 9.43 -1.61
CA ARG A 321 7.98 9.16 -3.00
C ARG A 321 7.72 7.70 -3.36
N LYS A 322 7.42 7.40 -4.62
CA LYS A 322 7.39 6.02 -5.12
C LYS A 322 8.77 5.41 -4.97
N VAL A 323 8.84 4.17 -4.51
CA VAL A 323 10.10 3.45 -4.27
C VAL A 323 10.09 2.01 -4.75
N VAL A 324 8.90 1.39 -4.89
CA VAL A 324 8.76 0.05 -5.45
C VAL A 324 7.58 0.02 -6.40
N GLU A 325 7.73 -0.77 -7.46
CA GLU A 325 6.65 -1.25 -8.29
C GLU A 325 6.76 -2.79 -8.35
N VAL A 326 5.64 -3.49 -8.18
CA VAL A 326 5.54 -4.94 -8.34
C VAL A 326 4.40 -5.24 -9.30
N VAL A 327 4.62 -6.15 -10.25
CA VAL A 327 3.62 -6.58 -11.23
C VAL A 327 3.56 -8.10 -11.23
N ASP A 328 2.36 -8.66 -11.07
CA ASP A 328 2.10 -10.05 -11.44
C ASP A 328 1.41 -10.12 -12.80
N ASN A 329 2.13 -10.65 -13.79
CA ASN A 329 1.65 -10.72 -15.16
C ASN A 329 0.47 -11.70 -15.35
N LYS A 330 0.24 -12.61 -14.39
CA LYS A 330 -0.83 -13.60 -14.44
C LYS A 330 -2.14 -13.05 -13.86
N SER A 331 -2.12 -12.45 -12.68
CA SER A 331 -3.28 -11.82 -12.04
C SER A 331 -3.61 -10.45 -12.62
N LYS A 332 -2.62 -9.83 -13.29
CA LYS A 332 -2.61 -8.44 -13.78
C LYS A 332 -2.66 -7.40 -12.68
N ILE A 333 -2.40 -7.78 -11.43
CA ILE A 333 -2.31 -6.82 -10.33
C ILE A 333 -0.95 -6.13 -10.37
N LYS A 334 -0.98 -4.80 -10.33
CA LYS A 334 0.18 -3.94 -10.09
C LYS A 334 0.08 -3.30 -8.71
N MET A 335 1.18 -3.33 -7.97
CA MET A 335 1.34 -2.67 -6.69
C MET A 335 2.44 -1.62 -6.76
N GLU A 336 2.13 -0.40 -6.32
CA GLU A 336 3.12 0.65 -6.11
C GLU A 336 3.28 0.93 -4.61
N LEU A 337 4.53 0.99 -4.14
CA LEU A 337 4.87 1.40 -2.79
C LEU A 337 5.46 2.81 -2.81
N SER A 338 4.92 3.69 -1.99
CA SER A 338 5.52 4.98 -1.67
C SER A 338 5.84 5.08 -0.19
N THR A 339 6.96 5.73 0.15
CA THR A 339 7.40 5.88 1.55
C THR A 339 8.20 7.17 1.74
N ASP A 340 8.22 7.67 2.97
CA ASP A 340 9.10 8.75 3.42
C ASP A 340 10.39 8.20 4.06
N GLN A 341 10.54 6.88 4.20
CA GLN A 341 11.71 6.26 4.81
C GLN A 341 12.93 6.28 3.88
N SER A 342 14.13 6.15 4.45
CA SER A 342 15.41 6.13 3.72
C SER A 342 15.80 4.73 3.23
N GLY A 343 15.16 3.68 3.74
CA GLY A 343 15.50 2.29 3.43
C GLY A 343 14.28 1.39 3.31
N LEU A 344 14.48 0.28 2.60
CA LEU A 344 13.52 -0.80 2.41
C LEU A 344 14.25 -2.13 2.62
N ARG A 345 13.67 -3.04 3.39
CA ARG A 345 14.23 -4.36 3.66
C ARG A 345 13.23 -5.46 3.33
#